data_AF-A0A1V5B453-F1
#
_entry.id   AF-A0A1V5B453-F1
#
_cell.length_a   1.000
_cell.length_b   1.000
_cell.length_c   1.000
_cell.angle_alpha   90.00
_cell.angle_beta   90.00
_cell.angle_gamma   90.00
#
_symmetry.space_group_name_H-M   'P 1'
#
loop_
_entity.id
_entity.type
_entity.pdbx_description
1 polymer ?
#
loop_
_entity_poly.entity_id
_entity_poly.type
_entity_poly.pdbx_seq_one_letter_code
_entity_poly.pdbx_strand_id
1 'polypeptide(L)'
;MSSVEKRDYGVASGMVGTMRSIGMMTSMAIAMTALSIFMGRVQVTPEVYPQFLEVVTAVLSVFFVLCVIGIFASLARGKVWSGG
;
A
#
# COMPACT_ATOMS: atom_id res chain seq x y z
N MET A 1 18.41 -4.06 -10.73
CA MET A 1 19.22 -2.81 -10.79
C MET A 1 20.04 -2.68 -12.09
N SER A 2 19.69 -3.39 -13.18
CA SER A 2 20.39 -3.27 -14.48
C SER A 2 19.63 -2.40 -15.50
N SER A 3 18.73 -1.52 -15.02
CA SER A 3 17.84 -0.70 -15.87
C SER A 3 18.14 0.81 -15.78
N VAL A 4 19.25 1.19 -15.13
CA VAL A 4 19.68 2.57 -14.88
C VAL A 4 21.20 2.64 -15.04
N GLU A 5 21.72 3.72 -15.63
CA GLU A 5 23.16 3.92 -15.85
C GLU A 5 23.93 4.17 -14.54
N LYS A 6 25.21 3.79 -14.49
CA LYS A 6 26.04 3.83 -13.28
C LYS A 6 26.06 5.18 -12.55
N ARG A 7 25.90 6.28 -13.29
CA ARG A 7 25.85 7.67 -12.79
C ARG A 7 24.60 7.97 -11.95
N ASP A 8 23.49 7.29 -12.20
CA ASP A 8 22.19 7.58 -11.59
C ASP A 8 21.82 6.61 -10.46
N TYR A 9 22.73 5.70 -10.06
CA TYR A 9 22.48 4.77 -8.97
C TYR A 9 22.15 5.45 -7.64
N GLY A 10 22.72 6.63 -7.37
CA GLY A 10 22.40 7.43 -6.19
C GLY A 10 20.93 7.86 -6.17
N VAL A 11 20.44 8.36 -7.31
CA VAL A 11 19.04 8.78 -7.47
C VAL A 11 18.11 7.57 -7.47
N ALA A 12 18.46 6.49 -8.17
CA ALA A 12 17.68 5.27 -8.20
C ALA A 12 17.55 4.64 -6.81
N SER A 13 18.63 4.59 -6.03
CA SER A 13 18.61 4.11 -4.64
C SER A 13 17.72 4.98 -3.75
N GLY A 14 17.80 6.31 -3.91
CA GLY A 14 16.91 7.25 -3.24
C GLY A 14 15.44 7.00 -3.58
N MET A 15 15.11 6.81 -4.86
CA MET A 15 13.73 6.52 -5.30
C MET A 15 13.20 5.19 -4.76
N VAL A 16 14.04 4.15 -4.67
CA VAL A 16 13.65 2.87 -4.07
C VAL A 16 13.36 3.06 -2.57
N GLY A 17 14.20 3.83 -1.87
CA GLY A 17 13.98 4.18 -0.47
C GLY A 17 12.67 4.93 -0.25
N THR A 18 12.35 5.92 -1.09
CA THR A 18 11.10 6.67 -0.97
C THR A 18 9.88 5.82 -1.29
N MET A 19 9.92 4.95 -2.32
CA MET A 19 8.83 4.01 -2.61
C MET A 19 8.52 3.10 -1.42
N ARG A 20 9.55 2.63 -0.70
CA ARG A 20 9.35 1.82 0.51
C ARG A 20 8.67 2.63 1.62
N SER A 21 9.14 3.84 1.91
CA SER A 21 8.57 4.70 2.93
C SER A 21 7.13 5.10 2.61
N ILE A 22 6.84 5.39 1.35
CA ILE A 22 5.48 5.66 0.86
C ILE A 22 4.59 4.45 1.14
N GLY A 23 5.01 3.24 0.75
CA GLY A 23 4.24 2.02 1.02
C GLY A 23 3.93 1.83 2.50
N MET A 24 4.92 2.03 3.38
CA MET A 24 4.71 1.94 4.83
C MET A 24 3.72 2.98 5.35
N MET A 25 3.89 4.25 4.98
CA MET A 25 3.01 5.33 5.44
C MET A 25 1.59 5.18 4.89
N THR A 26 1.42 4.83 3.62
CA THR A 26 0.12 4.60 3.01
C THR A 26 -0.60 3.43 3.67
N SER A 27 0.12 2.33 3.96
CA SER A 27 -0.48 1.19 4.65
C SER A 27 -0.96 1.56 6.05
N MET A 28 -0.15 2.32 6.78
CA MET A 28 -0.50 2.78 8.12
C MET A 28 -1.69 3.74 8.11
N ALA A 29 -1.72 4.67 7.15
CA ALA A 29 -2.83 5.61 6.99
C ALA A 29 -4.16 4.88 6.76
N ILE A 30 -4.19 3.91 5.84
CA ILE A 30 -5.42 3.13 5.56
C ILE A 30 -5.88 2.37 6.82
N ALA A 31 -4.96 1.70 7.52
CA ALA A 31 -5.28 0.96 8.73
C ALA A 31 -5.83 1.88 9.84
N MET A 32 -5.18 3.00 10.09
CA MET A 32 -5.60 3.99 11.09
C MET A 32 -6.96 4.61 10.75
N THR A 33 -7.19 4.98 9.49
CA THR A 33 -8.47 5.55 9.06
C THR A 33 -9.60 4.53 9.19
N ALA A 34 -9.37 3.28 8.79
CA ALA A 34 -10.37 2.23 8.93
C ALA A 34 -10.70 1.93 10.40
N LEU A 35 -9.68 1.79 11.26
CA LEU A 35 -9.88 1.64 12.70
C LEU A 35 -10.62 2.85 13.30
N SER A 36 -10.27 4.08 12.90
CA SER A 36 -10.93 5.28 13.39
C SER A 36 -12.41 5.38 12.96
N ILE A 37 -12.75 4.93 11.75
CA ILE A 37 -14.13 5.00 11.24
C ILE A 37 -15.00 3.94 11.90
N PHE A 38 -14.50 2.71 12.04
CA PHE A 38 -15.30 1.59 12.56
C PHE A 38 -15.25 1.45 14.08
N MET A 39 -14.09 1.64 14.70
CA MET A 39 -13.88 1.44 16.14
C MET A 39 -14.07 2.74 16.94
N GLY A 40 -13.89 3.91 16.30
CA GLY A 40 -13.93 5.20 16.98
C GLY A 40 -12.87 5.33 18.08
N ARG A 41 -13.17 6.10 19.13
CA ARG A 41 -12.27 6.37 20.27
C ARG A 41 -12.41 5.34 21.41
N VAL A 42 -12.74 4.08 21.09
CA VAL A 42 -13.01 3.02 22.07
C VAL A 42 -11.74 2.17 22.30
N GLN A 43 -11.33 2.02 23.56
CA GLN A 43 -10.23 1.14 23.94
C GLN A 43 -10.61 -0.31 23.63
N VAL A 44 -9.65 -1.10 23.13
CA VAL A 44 -9.85 -2.52 22.82
C VAL A 44 -10.15 -3.30 24.11
N THR A 45 -11.43 -3.37 24.48
CA THR A 45 -11.94 -4.22 25.56
C THR A 45 -12.39 -5.57 25.00
N PRO A 46 -12.45 -6.64 25.82
CA PRO A 46 -12.74 -8.00 25.34
C PRO A 46 -14.11 -8.16 24.65
N GLU A 47 -15.07 -7.27 24.87
CA GLU A 47 -16.38 -7.27 24.20
C GLU A 47 -16.36 -6.77 22.75
N VAL A 48 -15.28 -6.10 22.33
CA VAL A 48 -15.14 -5.48 21.00
C VAL A 48 -14.42 -6.41 20.00
N TYR A 49 -14.01 -7.61 20.42
CA TYR A 49 -13.38 -8.63 19.57
C TYR A 49 -14.12 -8.97 18.27
N PRO A 50 -15.46 -9.18 18.27
CA PRO A 50 -16.16 -9.47 17.02
C PRO A 50 -16.12 -8.28 16.06
N GLN A 51 -16.24 -7.06 16.57
CA GLN A 51 -16.15 -5.84 15.77
C GLN A 51 -14.74 -5.64 15.22
N PHE A 52 -13.69 -5.95 16.01
CA PHE A 52 -12.31 -5.91 15.54
C PHE A 52 -12.07 -6.83 14.33
N LEU A 53 -12.59 -8.07 14.38
CA LEU A 53 -12.46 -9.02 13.27
C LEU A 53 -13.18 -8.55 12.01
N GLU A 54 -14.33 -7.89 12.16
CA GLU A 54 -15.06 -7.28 11.05
C GLU A 54 -14.24 -6.17 10.38
N VAL A 55 -13.61 -5.31 11.19
CA VAL A 55 -12.74 -4.23 10.70
C VAL A 55 -11.50 -4.78 10.00
N VAL A 56 -10.82 -5.79 10.56
CA VAL A 56 -9.65 -6.40 9.92
C VAL A 56 -10.03 -6.98 8.55
N THR A 57 -11.18 -7.66 8.46
CA THR A 57 -11.67 -8.22 7.20
C THR A 57 -12.01 -7.11 6.19
N ALA A 58 -12.63 -6.02 6.64
CA ALA A 58 -12.91 -4.85 5.81
C ALA A 58 -11.63 -4.14 5.33
N VAL A 59 -10.61 -4.01 6.18
CA VAL A 59 -9.31 -3.45 5.78
C VAL A 59 -8.65 -4.34 4.73
N LEU A 60 -8.63 -5.65 4.95
CA LEU A 60 -8.04 -6.59 4.00
C LEU A 60 -8.77 -6.58 2.65
N SER A 61 -10.09 -6.44 2.64
CA SER A 61 -10.85 -6.32 1.37
C SER A 61 -10.53 -5.02 0.63
N VAL A 62 -10.35 -3.90 1.34
CA VAL A 62 -9.90 -2.62 0.75
C VAL A 62 -8.48 -2.76 0.18
N PHE A 63 -7.55 -3.38 0.91
CA PHE A 63 -6.21 -3.66 0.42
C PHE A 63 -6.23 -4.58 -0.80
N PHE A 64 -7.11 -5.58 -0.81
CA PHE A 64 -7.27 -6.47 -1.96
C PHE A 64 -7.71 -5.69 -3.21
N VAL A 65 -8.72 -4.82 -3.09
CA VAL A 65 -9.18 -3.97 -4.21
C VAL A 65 -8.07 -3.02 -4.66
N LEU A 66 -7.35 -2.39 -3.73
CA LEU A 66 -6.19 -1.56 -4.03
C LEU A 66 -5.09 -2.32 -4.77
N CYS A 67 -4.80 -3.56 -4.37
CA CYS A 67 -3.85 -4.44 -5.04
C CYS A 67 -4.32 -4.79 -6.45
N VAL A 68 -5.60 -5.11 -6.65
CA VAL A 68 -6.17 -5.37 -7.98
C VAL A 68 -6.03 -4.15 -8.87
N ILE A 69 -6.43 -2.95 -8.39
CA ILE A 69 -6.26 -1.69 -9.12
C ILE A 69 -4.77 -1.44 -9.43
N GLY A 70 -3.89 -1.70 -8.46
CA GLY A 70 -2.44 -1.58 -8.62
C GLY A 70 -1.89 -2.52 -9.69
N ILE A 71 -2.39 -3.76 -9.78
CA ILE A 71 -2.05 -4.70 -10.85
C ILE A 71 -2.51 -4.14 -12.20
N PHE A 72 -3.75 -3.65 -12.33
CA PHE A 72 -4.23 -3.04 -13.56
C PHE A 72 -3.42 -1.80 -13.95
N ALA A 73 -3.05 -0.93 -13.00
CA ALA A 73 -2.19 0.22 -13.24
C ALA A 73 -0.76 -0.20 -13.66
N SER A 74 -0.23 -1.27 -13.04
CA SER A 74 1.07 -1.86 -13.40
C SER A 74 1.05 -2.47 -14.81
N LEU A 75 -0.04 -3.16 -15.15
CA LEU A 75 -0.27 -3.73 -16.49
C LEU A 75 -0.55 -2.64 -17.54
N ALA A 76 -1.23 -1.55 -17.20
CA ALA A 76 -1.43 -0.41 -18.09
C ALA A 76 -0.11 0.31 -18.41
N ARG A 77 0.87 0.27 -17.48
CA ARG A 77 2.27 0.65 -17.80
C ARG A 77 3.00 -0.38 -18.67
N GLY A 78 2.47 -1.59 -18.78
CA GLY A 78 2.96 -2.70 -19.60
C GLY A 78 2.67 -2.54 -21.10
N LYS A 79 3.08 -1.40 -21.68
CA LYS A 79 3.39 -1.28 -23.11
C LYS A 79 4.34 -0.12 -23.40
N VAL A 80 5.41 0.03 -22.61
CA VAL A 80 6.68 0.57 -23.16
C VAL A 80 7.33 -0.49 -24.05
N TRP A 81 6.62 -0.87 -25.12
CA TRP A 81 7.26 -1.39 -26.32
C TRP A 81 8.01 -0.20 -26.93
N SER A 82 9.24 0.01 -26.51
CA SER A 82 10.22 0.68 -27.37
C SER A 82 10.87 -0.44 -28.17
N GLY A 83 10.22 -0.81 -29.28
CA GLY A 83 10.96 -1.33 -30.42
C GLY A 83 11.72 -0.17 -31.06
N GLY A 84 12.96 -0.42 -31.47
CA GLY A 84 13.85 0.54 -32.13
C GLY A 84 15.06 0.89 -31.29
#